data_AF-X1ABU5-F1
#
_entry.id   AF-X1ABU5-F1
#
_cell.length_a   1.000
_cell.length_b   1.000
_cell.length_c   1.000
_cell.angle_alpha   90.00
_cell.angle_beta   90.00
_cell.angle_gamma   90.00
#
_symmetry.space_group_name_H-M   'P 1'
#
loop_
_entity.id
_entity.type
_entity.pdbx_description
1 polymer ?
#
loop_
_entity_poly.entity_id
_entity_poly.type
_entity_poly.pdbx_seq_one_letter_code
_entity_poly.pdbx_strand_id
1 'polypeptide(L)'
;MIEKWIKNQLKSTTHTVNKIKNDFNKIKGLKTCNTTIKGILIKAGLESRFTKRENPAHPNLNENYFEIIDTKEKAYWLGFLYADGNVQHRADNVKRLRIGINKKDRWLIDTFVEHIYANKEKIFNDGNLIRFEIANKKLCNDLIKQGCHPVKSLNINFPKLENRELELAFLLGYFDGDGTQGTSKITSGSKTFLNQIKYYFEIKNKIHRKSKNQNSYD
;
A
#
# COMPACT_ATOMS: atom_id res chain seq x y z
N MET A 1 -38.09 16.88 -16.55
CA MET A 1 -38.92 15.68 -16.88
C MET A 1 -38.40 14.42 -16.21
N ILE A 2 -37.13 14.05 -16.41
CA ILE A 2 -36.47 12.87 -15.82
C ILE A 2 -36.43 12.92 -14.27
N GLU A 3 -36.11 14.07 -13.67
CA GLU A 3 -36.05 14.20 -12.21
C GLU A 3 -37.39 13.95 -11.50
N LYS A 4 -38.50 14.36 -12.15
CA LYS A 4 -39.87 14.15 -11.61
C LYS A 4 -40.28 12.68 -11.71
N TRP A 5 -39.84 11.98 -12.75
CA TRP A 5 -40.03 10.54 -12.92
C TRP A 5 -39.23 9.72 -11.89
N ILE A 6 -37.95 10.09 -11.65
CA ILE A 6 -37.08 9.44 -10.65
C ILE A 6 -37.67 9.58 -9.24
N LYS A 7 -38.14 10.78 -8.87
CA LYS A 7 -38.76 11.03 -7.55
C LYS A 7 -40.03 10.20 -7.31
N ASN A 8 -40.78 9.85 -8.36
CA ASN A 8 -41.98 9.02 -8.25
C ASN A 8 -41.66 7.53 -8.07
N GLN A 9 -40.60 7.00 -8.69
CA GLN A 9 -40.19 5.59 -8.55
C GLN A 9 -39.57 5.27 -7.17
N LEU A 10 -39.03 6.28 -6.48
CA LEU A 10 -38.36 6.12 -5.18
C LEU A 10 -39.31 6.06 -3.98
N LYS A 11 -40.62 6.33 -4.16
CA LYS A 11 -41.61 6.29 -3.08
C LYS A 11 -42.11 4.88 -2.71
N SER A 12 -41.78 3.85 -3.49
CA SER A 12 -42.17 2.46 -3.21
C SER A 12 -40.95 1.61 -2.80
N THR A 13 -40.93 1.28 -1.51
CA THR A 13 -40.22 0.21 -0.77
C THR A 13 -39.01 -0.53 -1.38
N THR A 14 -37.87 -0.36 -0.68
CA THR A 14 -36.80 -1.31 -0.30
C THR A 14 -36.09 -2.21 -1.34
N HIS A 15 -36.44 -2.22 -2.63
CA HIS A 15 -35.82 -3.14 -3.61
C HIS A 15 -35.18 -2.50 -4.84
N THR A 16 -34.84 -1.20 -4.76
CA THR A 16 -34.88 -0.37 -5.97
C THR A 16 -33.53 0.05 -6.55
N VAL A 17 -32.38 -0.23 -5.94
CA VAL A 17 -31.10 0.28 -6.49
C VAL A 17 -30.65 -0.46 -7.76
N ASN A 18 -30.68 -1.79 -7.75
CA ASN A 18 -30.29 -2.59 -8.91
C ASN A 18 -31.34 -2.54 -10.04
N LYS A 19 -32.63 -2.40 -9.68
CA LYS A 19 -33.72 -2.20 -10.63
C LYS A 19 -33.64 -0.82 -11.30
N ILE A 20 -33.38 0.24 -10.54
CA ILE A 20 -33.16 1.60 -11.09
C ILE A 20 -31.94 1.62 -12.02
N LYS A 21 -30.83 0.97 -11.67
CA LYS A 21 -29.64 0.88 -12.56
C LYS A 21 -29.94 0.16 -13.87
N ASN A 22 -30.67 -0.96 -13.81
CA ASN A 22 -31.07 -1.71 -15.01
C ASN A 22 -32.06 -0.94 -15.87
N ASP A 23 -32.99 -0.20 -15.26
CA ASP A 23 -33.95 0.63 -15.98
C ASP A 23 -33.28 1.88 -16.59
N PHE A 24 -32.25 2.43 -15.94
CA PHE A 24 -31.43 3.53 -16.49
C PHE A 24 -30.68 3.11 -17.76
N ASN A 25 -30.11 1.90 -17.77
CA ASN A 25 -29.43 1.33 -18.94
C ASN A 25 -30.38 1.02 -20.11
N LYS A 26 -31.69 0.91 -19.85
CA LYS A 26 -32.72 0.69 -20.88
C LYS A 26 -33.23 1.99 -21.53
N ILE A 27 -32.91 3.16 -20.96
CA ILE A 27 -33.25 4.45 -21.58
C ILE A 27 -32.31 4.67 -22.77
N LYS A 28 -32.75 4.28 -23.98
CA LYS A 28 -32.02 4.50 -25.23
C LYS A 28 -31.70 5.99 -25.41
N GLY A 29 -30.41 6.30 -25.57
CA GLY A 29 -29.93 7.62 -26.03
C GLY A 29 -29.08 8.42 -25.04
N LEU A 30 -28.93 7.98 -23.78
CA LEU A 30 -28.09 8.69 -22.81
C LEU A 30 -26.67 8.11 -22.78
N LYS A 31 -25.76 8.68 -23.58
CA LYS A 31 -24.30 8.54 -23.35
C LYS A 31 -23.92 9.38 -22.13
N THR A 32 -24.08 8.84 -20.92
CA THR A 32 -23.59 9.51 -19.71
C THR A 32 -22.53 8.64 -19.04
N CYS A 33 -21.38 9.24 -18.73
CA CYS A 33 -20.30 8.55 -18.02
C CYS A 33 -20.72 8.28 -16.57
N ASN A 34 -20.14 7.25 -15.95
CA ASN A 34 -20.44 6.84 -14.57
C ASN A 34 -20.38 8.01 -13.57
N THR A 35 -19.54 9.01 -13.82
CA THR A 35 -19.38 10.23 -13.04
C THR A 35 -20.65 11.08 -13.02
N THR A 36 -21.36 11.20 -14.14
CA THR A 36 -22.60 11.98 -14.25
C THR A 36 -23.75 11.29 -13.52
N ILE A 37 -23.84 9.96 -13.62
CA ILE A 37 -24.82 9.17 -12.87
C ILE A 37 -24.59 9.34 -11.36
N LYS A 38 -23.32 9.28 -10.94
CA LYS A 38 -22.92 9.51 -9.55
C LYS A 38 -23.35 10.90 -9.05
N GLY A 39 -23.06 11.96 -9.82
CA GLY A 39 -23.44 13.33 -9.48
C GLY A 39 -24.96 13.55 -9.36
N ILE A 40 -25.77 12.87 -10.18
CA ILE A 40 -27.24 12.94 -10.10
C ILE A 40 -27.75 12.24 -8.84
N LEU A 41 -27.18 11.09 -8.48
CA LEU A 41 -27.55 10.33 -7.27
C LEU A 41 -27.22 11.11 -5.98
N ILE A 42 -26.11 11.86 -5.96
CA ILE A 42 -25.74 12.77 -4.85
C ILE A 42 -26.78 13.86 -4.69
N LYS A 43 -27.07 14.59 -5.77
CA LYS A 43 -28.04 15.71 -5.76
C LYS A 43 -29.45 15.25 -5.37
N ALA A 44 -29.79 14.01 -5.70
CA ALA A 44 -31.05 13.39 -5.31
C ALA A 44 -31.10 12.91 -3.85
N GLY A 45 -30.01 13.04 -3.07
CA GLY A 45 -29.93 12.61 -1.67
C GLY A 45 -29.84 11.10 -1.47
N LEU A 46 -29.51 10.34 -2.53
CA LEU A 46 -29.52 8.88 -2.52
C LEU A 46 -28.15 8.24 -2.23
N GLU A 47 -27.08 9.05 -2.16
CA GLU A 47 -25.71 8.54 -1.96
C GLU A 47 -25.35 8.18 -0.52
N SER A 48 -26.12 8.59 0.50
CA SER A 48 -25.80 8.27 1.90
C SER A 48 -25.78 6.76 2.22
N ARG A 49 -26.23 5.92 1.28
CA ARG A 49 -26.22 4.45 1.40
C ARG A 49 -25.32 3.71 0.41
N PHE A 50 -24.63 4.41 -0.49
CA PHE A 50 -23.56 3.80 -1.29
C PHE A 50 -22.28 3.82 -0.46
N THR A 51 -22.27 2.93 0.54
CA THR A 51 -21.10 2.44 1.26
C THR A 51 -19.98 3.46 1.35
N LYS A 52 -19.89 4.13 2.50
CA LYS A 52 -18.59 4.24 3.16
C LYS A 52 -17.93 2.88 2.91
N ARG A 53 -16.96 2.79 1.99
CA ARG A 53 -16.14 1.58 1.86
C ARG A 53 -15.27 1.59 3.10
N GLU A 54 -15.90 1.37 4.25
CA GLU A 54 -15.34 0.51 5.24
C GLU A 54 -15.18 -0.81 4.47
N ASN A 55 -14.04 -0.97 3.77
CA ASN A 55 -13.30 -2.18 4.02
C ASN A 55 -13.15 -2.09 5.53
N PRO A 56 -13.90 -2.86 6.33
CA PRO A 56 -13.56 -2.93 7.72
C PRO A 56 -12.07 -3.30 7.67
N ALA A 57 -11.23 -2.52 8.35
CA ALA A 57 -9.96 -3.09 8.76
C ALA A 57 -10.32 -4.48 9.30
N HIS A 58 -9.66 -5.52 8.79
CA HIS A 58 -9.95 -6.88 9.25
C HIS A 58 -10.02 -6.82 10.79
N PRO A 59 -11.04 -7.41 11.44
CA PRO A 59 -11.27 -7.20 12.88
C PRO A 59 -10.03 -7.49 13.73
N ASN A 60 -9.09 -8.31 13.22
CA ASN A 60 -7.86 -8.67 13.90
C ASN A 60 -6.61 -7.95 13.38
N LEU A 61 -6.70 -7.04 12.39
CA LEU A 61 -5.53 -6.32 11.87
C LEU A 61 -4.80 -5.60 13.01
N ASN A 62 -3.51 -5.90 13.18
CA ASN A 62 -2.66 -5.15 14.09
C ASN A 62 -2.22 -3.85 13.41
N GLU A 63 -3.04 -2.81 13.53
CA GLU A 63 -2.70 -1.49 12.99
C GLU A 63 -1.58 -0.78 13.76
N ASN A 64 -1.24 -1.25 14.97
CA ASN A 64 -0.14 -0.77 15.81
C ASN A 64 1.21 -1.42 15.47
N TYR A 65 1.26 -2.34 14.49
CA TYR A 65 2.45 -3.17 14.23
C TYR A 65 3.75 -2.36 14.04
N PHE A 66 3.66 -1.19 13.40
CA PHE A 66 4.79 -0.30 13.13
C PHE A 66 4.86 0.93 14.06
N GLU A 67 4.04 0.98 15.11
CA GLU A 67 4.05 2.08 16.07
C GLU A 67 5.37 2.12 16.85
N ILE A 68 5.86 0.96 17.28
CA ILE A 68 7.15 0.77 17.94
C ILE A 68 7.85 -0.44 17.30
N ILE A 69 9.11 -0.26 16.92
CA ILE A 69 9.98 -1.30 16.35
C ILE A 69 10.91 -1.80 17.46
N ASP A 70 10.41 -2.74 18.25
CA ASP A 70 11.02 -3.28 19.48
C ASP A 70 11.43 -4.76 19.34
N THR A 71 11.20 -5.36 18.19
CA THR A 71 11.46 -6.78 17.91
C THR A 71 12.16 -6.96 16.58
N LYS A 72 12.97 -8.03 16.47
CA LYS A 72 13.72 -8.36 15.24
C LYS A 72 12.77 -8.54 14.06
N GLU A 73 11.62 -9.16 14.29
CA GLU A 73 10.58 -9.40 13.29
C GLU A 73 10.01 -8.09 12.74
N LYS A 74 9.64 -7.14 13.62
CA LYS A 74 9.16 -5.83 13.18
C LYS A 74 10.23 -5.04 12.42
N ALA A 75 11.49 -5.11 12.89
CA ALA A 75 12.61 -4.44 12.23
C ALA A 75 12.87 -5.04 10.83
N TYR A 76 12.85 -6.36 10.71
CA TYR A 76 12.93 -7.09 9.43
C TYR A 76 11.84 -6.62 8.47
N TRP A 77 10.58 -6.62 8.90
CA TRP A 77 9.47 -6.19 8.03
C TRP A 77 9.57 -4.71 7.67
N LEU A 78 10.06 -3.85 8.56
CA LEU A 78 10.33 -2.46 8.22
C LEU A 78 11.38 -2.36 7.11
N GLY A 79 12.48 -3.12 7.20
CA GLY A 79 13.53 -3.20 6.19
C GLY A 79 13.01 -3.67 4.84
N PHE A 80 12.24 -4.76 4.84
CA PHE A 80 11.62 -5.29 3.62
C PHE A 80 10.68 -4.27 2.97
N LEU A 81 9.88 -3.55 3.75
CA LEU A 81 9.00 -2.49 3.27
C LEU A 81 9.71 -1.22 2.82
N TYR A 82 10.94 -1.01 3.26
CA TYR A 82 11.81 0.05 2.76
C TYR A 82 12.27 -0.22 1.32
N ALA A 83 12.51 -1.49 0.98
CA ALA A 83 12.86 -1.94 -0.36
C ALA A 83 11.62 -2.05 -1.27
N ASP A 84 10.73 -3.00 -0.99
CA ASP A 84 9.62 -3.38 -1.89
C ASP A 84 8.26 -2.78 -1.53
N GLY A 85 8.17 -2.11 -0.38
CA GLY A 85 6.92 -1.53 0.11
C GLY A 85 6.61 -0.17 -0.53
N ASN A 86 5.35 0.07 -0.89
CA ASN A 86 4.88 1.36 -1.38
C ASN A 86 3.70 1.89 -0.55
N VAL A 87 3.91 3.02 0.13
CA VAL A 87 2.83 3.74 0.83
C VAL A 87 2.27 4.80 -0.12
N GLN A 88 1.00 4.64 -0.51
CA GLN A 88 0.31 5.51 -1.45
C GLN A 88 -0.66 6.44 -0.74
N HIS A 89 -0.70 7.69 -1.20
CA HIS A 89 -1.76 8.65 -0.88
C HIS A 89 -2.80 8.62 -2.00
N ARG A 90 -4.06 8.43 -1.65
CA ARG A 90 -5.20 8.53 -2.58
C ARG A 90 -6.07 9.74 -2.22
N ALA A 91 -7.05 10.02 -3.07
CA ALA A 91 -8.10 10.98 -2.78
C ALA A 91 -8.76 10.70 -1.41
N ASP A 92 -9.34 11.73 -0.82
CA ASP A 92 -10.13 11.63 0.42
C ASP A 92 -9.33 11.13 1.64
N ASN A 93 -8.04 11.50 1.76
CA ASN A 93 -7.16 11.14 2.88
C ASN A 93 -6.95 9.63 3.11
N VAL A 94 -7.24 8.80 2.09
CA VAL A 94 -7.00 7.36 2.16
C VAL A 94 -5.52 7.06 1.94
N LYS A 95 -4.90 6.40 2.92
CA LYS A 95 -3.54 5.85 2.80
C LYS A 95 -3.58 4.34 2.62
N ARG A 96 -2.66 3.83 1.80
CA ARG A 96 -2.64 2.43 1.39
C ARG A 96 -1.21 1.91 1.35
N LEU A 97 -0.97 0.77 1.98
CA LEU A 97 0.24 0.00 1.80
C LEU A 97 0.04 -0.98 0.65
N ARG A 98 1.00 -1.03 -0.27
CA ARG A 98 1.07 -2.00 -1.35
C ARG A 98 2.44 -2.67 -1.35
N ILE A 99 2.45 -3.97 -1.55
CA ILE A 99 3.64 -4.79 -1.80
C ILE A 99 3.40 -5.54 -3.10
N GLY A 100 4.41 -5.65 -3.96
CA GLY A 100 4.31 -6.43 -5.19
C GLY A 100 5.63 -7.11 -5.50
N ILE A 101 5.66 -8.43 -5.36
CA ILE A 101 6.86 -9.26 -5.56
C ILE A 101 6.59 -10.37 -6.58
N ASN A 102 7.64 -11.09 -6.98
CA ASN A 102 7.50 -12.23 -7.87
C ASN A 102 6.69 -13.36 -7.20
N LYS A 103 5.84 -14.06 -7.97
CA LYS A 103 5.05 -15.19 -7.45
C LYS A 103 5.88 -16.28 -6.76
N LYS A 104 7.13 -16.49 -7.19
CA LYS A 104 8.03 -17.47 -6.55
C LYS A 104 8.29 -17.14 -5.07
N ASP A 105 8.18 -15.85 -4.72
CA ASP A 105 8.44 -15.33 -3.38
C ASP A 105 7.13 -15.10 -2.59
N ARG A 106 5.99 -15.66 -3.04
CA ARG A 106 4.67 -15.48 -2.42
C ARG A 106 4.66 -15.75 -0.91
N TRP A 107 5.49 -16.69 -0.46
CA TRP A 107 5.61 -17.02 0.96
C TRP A 107 5.97 -15.78 1.80
N LEU A 108 6.75 -14.82 1.29
CA LEU A 108 7.05 -13.56 2.01
C LEU A 108 5.78 -12.74 2.27
N ILE A 109 4.90 -12.60 1.28
CA ILE A 109 3.62 -11.90 1.46
C ILE A 109 2.72 -12.66 2.43
N ASP A 110 2.63 -13.99 2.30
CA ASP A 110 1.79 -14.80 3.19
C ASP A 110 2.26 -14.65 4.65
N THR A 111 3.57 -14.74 4.90
CA THR A 111 4.19 -14.53 6.21
C THR A 111 3.96 -13.12 6.74
N PHE A 112 4.16 -12.08 5.91
CA PHE A 112 3.92 -10.70 6.32
C PHE A 112 2.48 -10.47 6.77
N VAL A 113 1.52 -10.99 5.99
CA VAL A 113 0.08 -10.88 6.26
C VAL A 113 -0.28 -11.53 7.59
N GLU A 114 0.34 -12.67 7.92
CA GLU A 114 0.18 -13.33 9.21
C GLU A 114 0.73 -12.47 10.37
N HIS A 115 1.91 -11.87 10.22
CA HIS A 115 2.53 -11.04 11.26
C HIS A 115 1.70 -9.81 11.62
N ILE A 116 1.05 -9.19 10.63
CA ILE A 116 0.19 -8.02 10.86
C ILE A 116 -1.29 -8.41 11.08
N TYR A 117 -1.62 -9.70 11.08
CA TYR A 117 -2.98 -10.24 11.17
C TYR A 117 -3.95 -9.65 10.13
N ALA A 118 -3.46 -9.40 8.91
CA ALA A 118 -4.27 -8.93 7.80
C ALA A 118 -5.06 -10.06 7.12
N ASN A 119 -6.11 -9.70 6.38
CA ASN A 119 -6.91 -10.66 5.62
C ASN A 119 -6.15 -11.12 4.36
N LYS A 120 -5.93 -12.43 4.22
CA LYS A 120 -5.30 -13.05 3.03
C LYS A 120 -6.06 -12.78 1.72
N GLU A 121 -7.34 -12.46 1.74
CA GLU A 121 -8.12 -12.01 0.57
C GLU A 121 -7.62 -10.69 -0.03
N LYS A 122 -6.76 -9.95 0.69
CA LYS A 122 -6.07 -8.76 0.16
C LYS A 122 -4.85 -9.10 -0.70
N ILE A 123 -4.54 -10.39 -0.86
CA ILE A 123 -3.51 -10.91 -1.75
C ILE A 123 -4.15 -11.26 -3.09
N PHE A 124 -3.60 -10.77 -4.19
CA PHE A 124 -4.10 -11.02 -5.54
C PHE A 124 -2.99 -11.14 -6.57
N ASN A 125 -3.24 -11.94 -7.62
CA ASN A 125 -2.31 -12.08 -8.74
C ASN A 125 -2.34 -10.85 -9.65
N ASP A 126 -1.17 -10.42 -10.12
CA ASP A 126 -1.02 -9.34 -11.09
C ASP A 126 0.06 -9.70 -12.12
N GLY A 127 -0.35 -10.38 -13.19
CA GLY A 127 0.57 -10.95 -14.18
C GLY A 127 1.51 -11.98 -13.55
N ASN A 128 2.82 -11.72 -13.62
CA ASN A 128 3.87 -12.54 -13.00
C ASN A 128 4.16 -12.17 -11.53
N LEU A 129 3.46 -11.18 -11.00
CA LEU A 129 3.60 -10.72 -9.63
C LEU A 129 2.45 -11.23 -8.76
N ILE A 130 2.72 -11.28 -7.48
CA ILE A 130 1.74 -11.41 -6.41
C ILE A 130 1.74 -10.09 -5.65
N ARG A 131 0.55 -9.54 -5.39
CA ARG A 131 0.39 -8.24 -4.73
C ARG A 131 -0.42 -8.37 -3.47
N PHE A 132 -0.01 -7.63 -2.45
CA PHE A 132 -0.79 -7.40 -1.24
C PHE A 132 -1.11 -5.92 -1.14
N GLU A 133 -2.35 -5.61 -0.76
CA GLU A 133 -2.78 -4.22 -0.64
C GLU A 133 -3.79 -4.00 0.47
N ILE A 134 -3.48 -3.07 1.37
CA ILE A 134 -4.34 -2.72 2.50
C ILE A 134 -4.47 -1.20 2.65
N ALA A 135 -5.70 -0.74 2.86
CA ALA A 135 -5.99 0.65 3.19
C ALA A 135 -6.20 0.76 4.71
N ASN A 136 -5.18 1.22 5.43
CA ASN A 136 -5.27 1.55 6.85
C ASN A 136 -4.44 2.82 7.12
N LYS A 137 -5.10 3.89 7.57
CA LYS A 137 -4.46 5.20 7.74
C LYS A 137 -3.43 5.18 8.88
N LYS A 138 -3.71 4.50 9.98
CA LYS A 138 -2.82 4.44 11.15
C LYS A 138 -1.55 3.64 10.82
N LEU A 139 -1.69 2.41 10.33
CA LEU A 139 -0.58 1.56 9.93
C LEU A 139 0.34 2.26 8.91
N CYS A 140 -0.25 2.93 7.90
CA CYS A 140 0.53 3.72 6.95
C CYS A 140 1.19 4.96 7.57
N ASN A 141 0.53 5.64 8.51
CA ASN A 141 1.11 6.78 9.22
C ASN A 141 2.29 6.34 10.08
N ASP A 142 2.18 5.20 10.75
CA ASP A 142 3.24 4.70 11.61
C ASP A 142 4.44 4.24 10.76
N LEU A 143 4.22 3.53 9.64
CA LEU A 143 5.28 3.29 8.64
C LEU A 143 5.97 4.58 8.16
N ILE A 144 5.19 5.62 7.86
CA ILE A 144 5.70 6.93 7.46
C ILE A 144 6.56 7.54 8.58
N LYS A 145 6.13 7.47 9.85
CA LYS A 145 6.92 7.96 11.00
C LYS A 145 8.23 7.19 11.17
N GLN A 146 8.22 5.89 10.87
CA GLN A 146 9.43 5.06 10.85
C GLN A 146 10.36 5.35 9.66
N GLY A 147 10.06 6.36 8.82
CA GLY A 147 10.86 6.82 7.68
C GLY A 147 10.48 6.20 6.33
N CYS A 148 9.43 5.38 6.31
CA CYS A 148 8.93 4.68 5.13
C CYS A 148 7.93 5.55 4.34
N HIS A 149 8.37 6.71 3.85
CA HIS A 149 7.51 7.72 3.20
C HIS A 149 6.97 7.31 1.81
N PRO A 150 5.99 8.02 1.22
CA PRO A 150 5.72 7.92 -0.22
C PRO A 150 6.92 8.45 -1.02
N VAL A 151 7.21 7.90 -2.20
CA VAL A 151 8.38 8.30 -3.05
C VAL A 151 9.74 7.98 -2.40
N LYS A 152 9.81 6.85 -1.68
CA LYS A 152 10.98 6.40 -0.89
C LYS A 152 12.29 6.37 -1.67
N SER A 153 12.24 5.90 -2.91
CA SER A 153 13.41 5.40 -3.61
C SER A 153 14.53 6.43 -3.77
N LEU A 154 14.27 7.73 -3.67
CA LEU A 154 15.29 8.78 -3.87
C LEU A 154 15.75 9.46 -2.57
N ASN A 155 14.95 9.47 -1.50
CA ASN A 155 15.22 10.29 -0.32
C ASN A 155 14.75 9.62 0.99
N ILE A 156 15.29 8.42 1.27
CA ILE A 156 15.14 7.74 2.56
C ILE A 156 16.40 7.89 3.40
N ASN A 157 16.20 7.84 4.73
CA ASN A 157 17.27 7.75 5.72
C ASN A 157 17.17 6.41 6.45
N PHE A 158 18.31 5.91 6.93
CA PHE A 158 18.35 4.76 7.82
C PHE A 158 17.51 5.05 9.07
N PRO A 159 16.58 4.16 9.46
CA PRO A 159 15.70 4.42 10.59
C PRO A 159 16.49 4.42 11.90
N LYS A 160 16.01 5.18 12.88
CA LYS A 160 16.56 5.13 14.24
C LYS A 160 15.98 3.90 14.94
N LEU A 161 16.82 2.93 15.23
CA LEU A 161 16.45 1.70 15.93
C LEU A 161 17.20 1.63 17.27
N GLU A 162 16.60 0.98 18.25
CA GLU A 162 17.05 1.06 19.66
C GLU A 162 18.42 0.40 19.89
N ASN A 163 18.70 -0.68 19.17
CA ASN A 163 19.92 -1.46 19.38
C ASN A 163 20.41 -2.13 18.08
N ARG A 164 21.64 -2.63 18.14
CA ARG A 164 22.33 -3.25 17.01
C ARG A 164 21.60 -4.46 16.43
N GLU A 165 20.90 -5.23 17.24
CA GLU A 165 20.19 -6.40 16.76
C GLU A 165 19.02 -6.02 15.86
N LEU A 166 18.28 -4.97 16.21
CA LEU A 166 17.20 -4.43 15.38
C LEU A 166 17.74 -3.82 14.09
N GLU A 167 18.86 -3.10 14.16
CA GLU A 167 19.54 -2.56 12.97
C GLU A 167 19.93 -3.66 11.97
N LEU A 168 20.50 -4.77 12.47
CA LEU A 168 20.86 -5.92 11.64
C LEU A 168 19.63 -6.63 11.06
N ALA A 169 18.56 -6.79 11.84
CA ALA A 169 17.32 -7.37 11.36
C ALA A 169 16.68 -6.52 10.27
N PHE A 170 16.68 -5.19 10.44
CA PHE A 170 16.27 -4.25 9.39
C PHE A 170 17.10 -4.40 8.13
N LEU A 171 18.44 -4.46 8.24
CA LEU A 171 19.32 -4.59 7.09
C LEU A 171 19.09 -5.92 6.35
N LEU A 172 18.83 -7.01 7.07
CA LEU A 172 18.46 -8.30 6.49
C LEU A 172 17.15 -8.21 5.70
N GLY A 173 16.11 -7.59 6.28
CA GLY A 173 14.84 -7.38 5.57
C GLY A 173 15.00 -6.51 4.33
N TYR A 174 15.82 -5.45 4.41
CA TYR A 174 16.14 -4.61 3.24
C TYR A 174 16.87 -5.40 2.16
N PHE A 175 17.83 -6.26 2.55
CA PHE A 175 18.55 -7.13 1.63
C PHE A 175 17.62 -8.14 0.94
N ASP A 176 16.65 -8.71 1.64
CA ASP A 176 15.71 -9.65 1.01
C ASP A 176 14.83 -9.00 -0.07
N GLY A 177 14.59 -7.68 0.00
CA GLY A 177 13.88 -6.94 -1.05
C GLY A 177 14.79 -6.37 -2.15
N ASP A 178 15.87 -5.69 -1.77
CA ASP A 178 16.73 -4.90 -2.67
C ASP A 178 18.17 -5.45 -2.80
N GLY A 179 18.42 -6.65 -2.30
CA GLY A 179 19.71 -7.34 -2.37
C GLY A 179 19.93 -8.06 -3.70
N THR A 180 21.18 -8.45 -3.95
CA THR A 180 21.55 -9.27 -5.11
C THR A 180 21.89 -10.69 -4.66
N GLN A 181 21.06 -11.65 -5.08
CA GLN A 181 21.23 -13.08 -4.79
C GLN A 181 22.66 -13.57 -5.13
N GLY A 182 23.25 -14.36 -4.23
CA GLY A 182 24.62 -14.87 -4.38
C GLY A 182 25.72 -13.85 -4.08
N THR A 183 25.37 -12.66 -3.58
CA THR A 183 26.31 -11.61 -3.17
C THR A 183 25.86 -10.96 -1.87
N SER A 184 26.68 -10.07 -1.32
CA SER A 184 26.31 -9.21 -0.18
C SER A 184 25.96 -7.78 -0.61
N LYS A 185 25.57 -7.57 -1.88
CA LYS A 185 25.25 -6.25 -2.42
C LYS A 185 23.80 -5.89 -2.11
N ILE A 186 23.58 -4.65 -1.67
CA ILE A 186 22.26 -4.02 -1.59
C ILE A 186 22.18 -2.92 -2.64
N THR A 187 21.02 -2.75 -3.28
CA THR A 187 20.78 -1.65 -4.22
C THR A 187 19.86 -0.62 -3.56
N SER A 188 20.07 0.66 -3.82
CA SER A 188 19.10 1.70 -3.47
C SER A 188 19.13 2.85 -4.46
N GLY A 189 18.00 3.51 -4.66
CA GLY A 189 17.99 4.80 -5.37
C GLY A 189 18.51 5.96 -4.51
N SER A 190 18.58 5.80 -3.19
CA SER A 190 19.08 6.81 -2.26
C SER A 190 20.55 6.55 -1.91
N LYS A 191 21.45 7.35 -2.50
CA LYS A 191 22.87 7.32 -2.13
C LYS A 191 23.10 7.70 -0.66
N THR A 192 22.26 8.58 -0.11
CA THR A 192 22.31 8.99 1.29
C THR A 192 22.08 7.81 2.23
N PHE A 193 21.05 7.00 1.95
CA PHE A 193 20.76 5.79 2.70
C PHE A 193 21.93 4.79 2.69
N LEU A 194 22.52 4.54 1.52
CA LEU A 194 23.70 3.65 1.43
C LEU A 194 24.91 4.20 2.19
N ASN A 195 25.14 5.52 2.17
CA ASN A 195 26.21 6.13 2.96
C ASN A 195 25.97 5.98 4.46
N GLN A 196 24.72 6.09 4.93
CA GLN A 196 24.37 5.87 6.33
C GLN A 196 24.62 4.43 6.73
N ILE A 197 24.19 3.45 5.93
CA ILE A 197 24.50 2.02 6.18
C ILE A 197 26.01 1.82 6.24
N LYS A 198 26.75 2.37 5.26
CA LYS A 198 28.21 2.28 5.23
C LYS A 198 28.84 2.80 6.52
N TYR A 199 28.34 3.92 7.04
CA TYR A 199 28.80 4.53 8.28
C TYR A 199 28.42 3.69 9.52
N TYR A 200 27.14 3.36 9.69
CA TYR A 200 26.63 2.59 10.84
C TYR A 200 27.19 1.18 10.97
N PHE A 201 27.60 0.58 9.84
CA PHE A 201 28.12 -0.78 9.80
C PHE A 201 29.60 -0.85 9.43
N GLU A 202 30.30 0.29 9.43
CA GLU A 202 31.75 0.39 9.16
C GLU A 202 32.19 -0.31 7.86
N ILE A 203 31.32 -0.29 6.84
CA ILE A 203 31.55 -1.00 5.58
C ILE A 203 32.61 -0.26 4.77
N LYS A 204 33.68 -0.94 4.36
CA LYS A 204 34.79 -0.30 3.62
C LYS A 204 34.51 -0.16 2.12
N ASN A 205 33.66 -1.00 1.55
CA ASN A 205 33.31 -1.04 0.13
C ASN A 205 32.81 0.32 -0.40
N LYS A 206 33.20 0.67 -1.62
CA LYS A 206 32.77 1.91 -2.27
C LYS A 206 31.33 1.74 -2.78
N ILE A 207 30.57 2.84 -2.78
CA ILE A 207 29.24 2.88 -3.40
C ILE A 207 29.41 3.22 -4.87
N HIS A 208 28.85 2.39 -5.74
CA HIS A 208 28.90 2.54 -7.18
C HIS A 208 27.54 2.96 -7.72
N ARG A 209 27.53 3.58 -8.91
CA ARG A 209 26.29 3.89 -9.63
C ARG A 209 26.08 2.80 -10.68
N LYS A 210 24.91 2.16 -10.70
CA LYS A 210 24.65 1.01 -11.59
C LYS A 210 24.61 1.39 -13.07
N SER A 211 24.16 2.59 -13.40
CA SER A 211 24.14 3.10 -14.78
C SER A 211 24.18 4.62 -14.82
N LYS A 212 24.80 5.21 -15.86
CA LYS A 212 24.84 6.67 -16.08
C LYS A 212 23.44 7.31 -16.18
N ASN A 213 22.44 6.53 -16.62
CA ASN A 213 21.08 7.01 -16.88
C ASN A 213 20.07 6.65 -15.78
N GLN A 214 20.50 5.99 -14.69
CA GLN A 214 19.62 5.60 -13.59
C GLN A 214 20.11 6.20 -12.26
N ASN A 215 19.17 6.65 -11.44
CA ASN A 215 19.43 7.06 -10.06
C ASN A 215 19.34 5.82 -9.16
N SER A 216 20.30 4.91 -9.32
CA SER A 216 20.41 3.66 -8.58
C SER A 216 21.88 3.35 -8.30
N TYR A 217 22.15 2.94 -7.07
CA TYR A 217 23.48 2.73 -6.50
C TYR A 217 23.53 1.37 -5.80
N ASP A 218 24.73 0.80 -5.71
CA ASP A 218 25.03 -0.45 -4.99
C ASP A 218 26.35 -0.37 -4.20
#